data_AF-A0A5J4L9B9-F1
#
_entry.id   AF-A0A5J4L9B9-F1
#
_cell.length_a   1.000
_cell.length_b   1.000
_cell.length_c   1.000
_cell.angle_alpha   90.00
_cell.angle_beta   90.00
_cell.angle_gamma   90.00
#
_symmetry.space_group_name_H-M   'P 1'
#
loop_
_entity.id
_entity.type
_entity.pdbx_description
1 polymer ?
#
loop_
_entity_poly.entity_id
_entity_poly.type
_entity_poly.pdbx_seq_one_letter_code
_entity_poly.pdbx_strand_id
1 'polypeptide(L)'
;MSGRRNLIWLGLTPEPERELPATVAALRTAARRTAPAPEEAAEAERRRVERLILHGTQRGWLRYLAEVTGLVTAVAGRESPGDRRAALRAAEVVLDHHRMLIGLPGPGYDRTAADRRALERVVRALRTAPPDGDRG
;
A
#
# COMPACT_ATOMS: atom_id res chain seq x y z
N MET A 1 -29.05 -12.37 12.09
CA MET A 1 -28.02 -12.27 13.14
C MET A 1 -26.80 -11.54 12.57
N SER A 2 -26.74 -10.21 12.69
CA SER A 2 -25.58 -9.43 12.23
C SER A 2 -24.43 -9.59 13.22
N GLY A 3 -23.53 -10.54 12.94
CA GLY A 3 -22.27 -10.66 13.67
C GLY A 3 -21.53 -9.33 13.59
N ARG A 4 -21.22 -8.72 14.75
CA ARG A 4 -20.41 -7.51 14.83
C ARG A 4 -19.12 -7.76 14.04
N ARG A 5 -19.01 -7.15 12.86
CA ARG A 5 -17.78 -7.16 12.07
C ARG A 5 -16.73 -6.45 12.91
N ASN A 6 -15.75 -7.21 13.39
CA ASN A 6 -14.68 -6.67 14.19
C ASN A 6 -13.73 -5.90 13.26
N LEU A 7 -13.95 -4.60 13.12
CA LEU A 7 -13.19 -3.67 12.27
C LEU A 7 -11.89 -3.19 12.93
N ILE A 8 -11.44 -3.84 14.01
CA ILE A 8 -10.21 -3.50 14.74
C ILE A 8 -8.96 -3.50 13.84
N TRP A 9 -9.00 -4.18 12.68
CA TRP A 9 -7.94 -4.17 11.66
C TRP A 9 -7.99 -2.97 10.69
N LEU A 10 -9.03 -2.13 10.74
CA LEU A 10 -9.19 -0.92 9.92
C LEU A 10 -8.69 0.33 10.65
N GLY A 11 -7.65 0.22 11.48
CA GLY A 11 -6.98 1.41 12.02
C GLY A 11 -6.55 2.31 10.85
N LEU A 12 -7.38 3.31 10.56
CA LEU A 12 -7.32 4.19 9.40
C LEU A 12 -7.63 5.60 9.88
N THR A 13 -6.59 6.40 10.03
CA THR A 13 -6.53 7.80 9.55
C THR A 13 -5.11 8.32 9.80
N PRO A 14 -4.45 8.80 8.72
CA PRO A 14 -4.38 10.25 8.51
C PRO A 14 -4.63 10.67 7.04
N GLU A 15 -4.70 11.99 6.77
CA GLU A 15 -4.75 12.63 5.43
C GLU A 15 -4.07 11.87 4.25
N PRO A 16 -2.86 11.29 4.37
CA PRO A 16 -2.21 10.51 3.30
C PRO A 16 -2.99 9.26 2.84
N GLU A 17 -3.86 8.68 3.66
CA GLU A 17 -4.69 7.53 3.26
C GLU A 17 -5.70 7.90 2.16
N ARG A 18 -6.11 9.18 2.06
CA ARG A 18 -7.00 9.66 0.99
C ARG A 18 -6.32 9.62 -0.38
N GLU A 19 -5.00 9.81 -0.41
CA GLU A 19 -4.20 9.79 -1.64
C GLU A 19 -3.73 8.37 -2.00
N LEU A 20 -3.85 7.41 -1.08
CA LEU A 20 -3.37 6.04 -1.28
C LEU A 20 -4.01 5.36 -2.51
N PRO A 21 -5.33 5.42 -2.76
CA PRO A 21 -5.92 4.77 -3.93
C PRO A 21 -5.35 5.32 -5.25
N ALA A 22 -5.16 6.63 -5.36
CA ALA A 22 -4.58 7.24 -6.56
C ALA A 22 -3.10 6.85 -6.75
N THR A 23 -2.35 6.85 -5.65
CA THR A 23 -0.94 6.44 -5.62
C THR A 23 -0.78 4.98 -6.04
N VAL A 24 -1.57 4.07 -5.46
CA VAL A 24 -1.54 2.64 -5.78
C VAL A 24 -2.04 2.39 -7.21
N ALA A 25 -3.07 3.10 -7.66
CA ALA A 25 -3.54 3.02 -9.04
C ALA A 25 -2.44 3.40 -10.03
N ALA A 26 -1.72 4.50 -9.78
CA ALA A 26 -0.60 4.92 -10.61
C ALA A 26 0.52 3.85 -10.65
N LEU A 27 0.88 3.28 -9.49
CA LEU A 27 1.87 2.19 -9.42
C LEU A 27 1.41 0.93 -10.17
N ARG A 28 0.14 0.53 -10.04
CA ARG A 28 -0.44 -0.62 -10.77
C ARG A 28 -0.46 -0.38 -12.28
N THR A 29 -0.86 0.80 -12.71
CA THR A 29 -0.90 1.19 -14.13
C THR A 29 0.49 1.17 -14.73
N ALA A 30 1.48 1.74 -14.03
CA ALA A 30 2.88 1.72 -14.44
C ALA A 30 3.43 0.29 -14.52
N ALA A 31 3.17 -0.55 -13.51
CA ALA A 31 3.60 -1.94 -13.50
C ALA A 31 2.98 -2.77 -14.63
N ARG A 32 1.71 -2.51 -14.98
CA ARG A 32 0.99 -3.19 -16.08
C ARG A 32 1.32 -2.62 -17.47
N ARG A 33 1.99 -1.47 -17.55
CA ARG A 33 2.23 -0.71 -18.79
C ARG A 33 0.93 -0.45 -19.57
N THR A 34 -0.17 -0.25 -18.85
CA THR A 34 -1.49 0.01 -19.42
C THR A 34 -1.77 1.51 -19.45
N ALA A 35 -2.68 1.94 -20.34
CA ALA A 35 -3.05 3.35 -20.49
C ALA A 35 -4.51 3.70 -20.10
N PRO A 36 -5.12 3.14 -19.02
CA PRO A 36 -6.36 3.70 -18.53
C PRO A 36 -6.14 5.16 -18.10
N ALA A 37 -7.16 6.00 -18.24
CA ALA A 37 -7.08 7.37 -17.76
C ALA A 37 -6.76 7.35 -16.24
N PRO A 38 -5.87 8.23 -15.74
CA PRO A 38 -5.45 8.23 -14.34
C PRO A 38 -6.63 8.27 -13.34
N GLU A 39 -7.68 9.01 -13.68
CA GLU A 39 -8.89 9.14 -12.86
C GLU A 39 -9.70 7.84 -12.79
N GLU A 40 -9.88 7.15 -13.93
CA GLU A 40 -10.59 5.87 -13.98
C GLU A 40 -9.85 4.79 -13.17
N ALA A 41 -8.52 4.76 -13.27
CA ALA A 41 -7.69 3.85 -12.50
C ALA A 41 -7.77 4.15 -10.99
N ALA A 42 -7.74 5.42 -10.60
CA ALA A 42 -7.89 5.83 -9.21
C ALA A 42 -9.27 5.48 -8.64
N GLU A 43 -10.34 5.71 -9.40
CA GLU A 43 -11.71 5.38 -9.00
C GLU A 43 -11.93 3.87 -8.89
N ALA A 44 -11.36 3.08 -9.81
CA ALA A 44 -11.39 1.63 -9.73
C ALA A 44 -10.69 1.11 -8.45
N GLU A 45 -9.55 1.69 -8.07
CA GLU A 45 -8.85 1.32 -6.85
C GLU A 45 -9.61 1.78 -5.59
N ARG A 46 -10.24 2.95 -5.61
CA ARG A 46 -11.16 3.41 -4.54
C ARG A 46 -12.28 2.40 -4.31
N ARG A 47 -12.99 2.00 -5.36
CA ARG A 47 -14.07 0.98 -5.26
C ARG A 47 -13.57 -0.37 -4.79
N ARG A 48 -12.31 -0.71 -5.10
CA ARG A 48 -11.69 -1.96 -4.62
C ARG A 48 -11.43 -1.90 -3.12
N VAL A 49 -10.84 -0.80 -2.64
CA VAL A 49 -10.60 -0.55 -1.22
C VAL A 49 -11.93 -0.48 -0.46
N GLU A 50 -12.91 0.27 -0.98
CA GLU A 50 -14.25 0.38 -0.39
C GLU A 50 -14.91 -0.99 -0.24
N ARG A 51 -14.90 -1.84 -1.27
CA ARG A 51 -15.42 -3.21 -1.17
C ARG A 51 -14.67 -4.05 -0.15
N LEU A 52 -13.36 -3.90 -0.02
CA LEU A 52 -12.57 -4.60 1.02
C LEU A 52 -12.93 -4.12 2.43
N ILE A 53 -13.23 -2.83 2.60
CA ILE A 53 -13.66 -2.25 3.87
C ILE A 53 -15.07 -2.73 4.24
N LEU A 54 -16.03 -2.60 3.31
CA LEU A 54 -17.46 -2.88 3.57
C LEU A 54 -17.79 -4.37 3.62
N HIS A 55 -17.11 -5.16 2.79
CA HIS A 55 -17.46 -6.56 2.53
C HIS A 55 -16.27 -7.52 2.61
N GLY A 56 -15.06 -7.01 2.82
CA GLY A 56 -13.87 -7.83 2.88
C GLY A 56 -13.72 -8.58 4.19
N THR A 57 -12.66 -9.38 4.22
CA THR A 57 -12.19 -10.09 5.41
C THR A 57 -10.80 -9.58 5.74
N GLN A 58 -10.36 -9.79 6.98
CA GLN A 58 -8.98 -9.49 7.38
C GLN A 58 -7.96 -10.14 6.42
N ARG A 59 -8.21 -11.39 5.96
CA ARG A 59 -7.34 -12.06 4.98
C ARG A 59 -7.32 -11.32 3.64
N GLY A 60 -8.48 -10.86 3.16
CA GLY A 60 -8.57 -10.08 1.91
C GLY A 60 -7.84 -8.75 2.01
N TRP A 61 -7.94 -8.08 3.16
CA TRP A 61 -7.22 -6.86 3.45
C TRP A 61 -5.70 -7.05 3.54
N LEU A 62 -5.24 -8.06 4.30
CA LEU A 62 -3.79 -8.36 4.39
C LEU A 62 -3.20 -8.73 3.02
N ARG A 63 -3.96 -9.46 2.19
CA ARG A 63 -3.53 -9.73 0.80
C ARG A 63 -3.39 -8.44 -0.01
N TYR A 64 -4.34 -7.51 0.13
CA TYR A 64 -4.25 -6.21 -0.53
C TYR A 64 -2.97 -5.45 -0.13
N LEU A 65 -2.64 -5.42 1.17
CA LEU A 65 -1.42 -4.77 1.66
C LEU A 65 -0.14 -5.46 1.14
N ALA A 66 -0.13 -6.79 1.07
CA ALA A 66 0.98 -7.55 0.49
C ALA A 66 1.17 -7.23 -1.01
N GLU A 67 0.08 -7.09 -1.77
CA GLU A 67 0.14 -6.65 -3.17
C GLU A 67 0.75 -5.25 -3.31
N VAL A 68 0.36 -4.29 -2.46
CA VAL A 68 0.94 -2.94 -2.45
C VAL A 68 2.42 -2.98 -2.08
N THR A 69 2.80 -3.81 -1.10
CA THR A 69 4.20 -4.04 -0.71
C THR A 69 5.03 -4.53 -1.89
N GLY A 70 4.49 -5.44 -2.72
CA GLY A 70 5.14 -5.88 -3.95
C GLY A 70 5.37 -4.74 -4.95
N LEU A 71 4.38 -3.88 -5.17
CA LEU A 71 4.49 -2.74 -6.09
C LEU A 71 5.58 -1.76 -5.66
N VAL A 72 5.59 -1.36 -4.38
CA VAL A 72 6.59 -0.39 -3.89
C VAL A 72 7.99 -0.99 -3.85
N THR A 73 8.11 -2.30 -3.61
CA THR A 73 9.39 -3.02 -3.66
C THR A 73 9.95 -3.04 -5.08
N ALA A 74 9.12 -3.34 -6.08
CA ALA A 74 9.53 -3.34 -7.49
C ALA A 74 9.99 -1.95 -7.97
N VAL A 75 9.30 -0.88 -7.57
CA VAL A 75 9.73 0.51 -7.89
C VAL A 75 11.03 0.88 -7.17
N ALA A 76 11.18 0.52 -5.90
CA ALA A 76 12.40 0.80 -5.15
C ALA A 76 13.62 0.08 -5.74
N GLY A 77 13.44 -1.18 -6.18
CA GLY A 77 14.43 -2.00 -6.88
C GLY A 77 14.66 -1.62 -8.34
N ARG A 78 13.93 -0.62 -8.88
CA ARG A 78 13.94 -0.22 -10.30
C ARG A 78 13.55 -1.34 -11.28
N GLU A 79 12.85 -2.37 -10.79
CA GLU A 79 12.31 -3.48 -11.58
C GLU A 79 11.01 -3.07 -12.30
N SER A 80 10.27 -2.11 -11.73
CA SER A 80 9.09 -1.51 -12.33
C SER A 80 9.29 -0.02 -12.52
N PRO A 81 8.84 0.57 -13.65
CA PRO A 81 8.66 2.01 -13.72
C PRO A 81 7.63 2.45 -12.68
N GLY A 82 7.77 3.67 -12.16
CA GLY A 82 6.85 4.24 -11.19
C GLY A 82 7.46 5.44 -10.47
N ASP A 83 6.62 6.37 -10.05
CA ASP A 83 7.07 7.53 -9.27
C ASP A 83 7.58 7.05 -7.90
N ARG A 84 8.85 7.34 -7.60
CA ARG A 84 9.50 7.00 -6.34
C ARG A 84 8.88 7.72 -5.15
N ARG A 85 8.36 8.95 -5.33
CA ARG A 85 7.66 9.71 -4.27
C ARG A 85 6.30 9.08 -3.97
N ALA A 86 5.57 8.68 -5.00
CA ALA A 86 4.36 7.87 -4.87
C ALA A 86 4.64 6.54 -4.14
N ALA A 87 5.68 5.81 -4.54
CA ALA A 87 6.08 4.57 -3.88
C ALA A 87 6.45 4.77 -2.40
N LEU A 88 7.13 5.87 -2.06
CA LEU A 88 7.49 6.19 -0.68
C LEU A 88 6.24 6.42 0.18
N ARG A 89 5.30 7.26 -0.28
CA ARG A 89 4.04 7.52 0.43
C ARG A 89 3.25 6.24 0.67
N ALA A 90 3.11 5.41 -0.36
CA ALA A 90 2.41 4.12 -0.21
C ALA A 90 3.12 3.18 0.77
N ALA A 91 4.46 3.11 0.73
CA ALA A 91 5.23 2.27 1.63
C ALA A 91 5.11 2.72 3.10
N GLU A 92 5.12 4.03 3.36
CA GLU A 92 4.96 4.59 4.70
C GLU A 92 3.59 4.27 5.30
N VAL A 93 2.51 4.46 4.53
CA VAL A 93 1.15 4.15 4.98
C VAL A 93 0.98 2.66 5.28
N VAL A 94 1.44 1.77 4.40
CA VAL A 94 1.33 0.32 4.63
C VAL A 94 2.19 -0.14 5.82
N LEU A 95 3.38 0.45 6.00
CA LEU A 95 4.24 0.14 7.14
C LEU A 95 3.59 0.55 8.46
N ASP A 96 3.00 1.74 8.51
CA ASP A 96 2.27 2.22 9.70
C ASP A 96 1.11 1.29 10.04
N HIS A 97 0.33 0.90 9.02
CA HIS A 97 -0.75 -0.06 9.18
C HIS A 97 -0.27 -1.39 9.79
N HIS A 98 0.83 -1.97 9.28
CA HIS A 98 1.37 -3.20 9.85
C HIS A 98 1.91 -3.03 11.27
N ARG A 99 2.38 -1.84 11.64
CA ARG A 99 2.81 -1.54 13.02
C ARG A 99 1.63 -1.45 13.96
N MET A 100 0.50 -0.88 13.53
CA MET A 100 -0.73 -0.83 14.34
C MET A 100 -1.25 -2.23 14.72
N LEU A 101 -0.96 -3.27 13.92
CA LEU A 101 -1.32 -4.65 14.25
C LEU A 101 -0.63 -5.18 15.53
N ILE A 102 0.45 -4.56 16.02
CA ILE A 102 1.17 -5.00 17.23
C ILE A 102 0.30 -4.93 18.48
N GLY A 103 -0.65 -3.99 18.52
CA GLY A 103 -1.58 -3.80 19.64
C GLY A 103 -2.81 -4.68 19.57
N LEU A 104 -2.95 -5.50 18.52
CA LEU A 104 -4.18 -6.27 18.26
C LEU A 104 -3.97 -7.75 18.56
N PRO A 105 -4.87 -8.39 19.33
CA PRO A 105 -4.79 -9.81 19.57
C PRO A 105 -5.00 -10.60 18.27
N GLY A 106 -4.03 -11.44 17.91
CA GLY A 106 -4.14 -12.42 16.83
C GLY A 106 -2.88 -12.59 15.99
N PRO A 107 -2.81 -13.64 15.15
CA PRO A 107 -1.64 -13.98 14.34
C PRO A 107 -1.35 -12.99 13.19
N GLY A 108 -2.10 -11.89 13.08
CA GLY A 108 -1.94 -10.92 12.00
C GLY A 108 -0.59 -10.21 12.01
N TYR A 109 -0.05 -9.93 13.20
CA TYR A 109 1.24 -9.25 13.37
C TYR A 109 2.43 -10.13 12.94
N ASP A 110 2.39 -11.42 13.24
CA ASP A 110 3.44 -12.37 12.84
C ASP A 110 3.42 -12.59 11.33
N ARG A 111 2.22 -12.70 10.75
CA ARG A 111 2.04 -12.90 9.30
C ARG A 111 2.59 -11.74 8.48
N THR A 112 2.59 -10.52 8.99
CA THR A 112 3.09 -9.33 8.28
C THR A 112 4.56 -9.01 8.60
N ALA A 113 5.27 -9.85 9.35
CA ALA A 113 6.66 -9.60 9.71
C ALA A 113 7.60 -9.55 8.49
N ALA A 114 7.33 -10.34 7.45
CA ALA A 114 8.08 -10.29 6.19
C ALA A 114 7.84 -8.96 5.46
N ASP A 115 6.57 -8.58 5.30
CA ASP A 115 6.16 -7.33 4.64
C ASP A 115 6.74 -6.10 5.35
N ARG A 116 6.68 -6.06 6.69
CA ARG A 116 7.29 -4.97 7.48
C ARG A 116 8.79 -4.82 7.22
N ARG A 117 9.54 -5.92 7.25
CA ARG A 117 10.98 -5.88 6.98
C ARG A 117 11.28 -5.41 5.56
N ALA A 118 10.47 -5.80 4.59
CA ALA A 118 10.60 -5.33 3.21
C ALA A 118 10.32 -3.81 3.11
N LEU A 119 9.22 -3.35 3.70
CA LEU A 119 8.84 -1.94 3.70
C LEU A 119 9.85 -1.04 4.43
N GLU A 120 10.43 -1.50 5.54
CA GLU A 120 11.48 -0.75 6.23
C GLU A 120 12.74 -0.56 5.36
N ARG A 121 13.11 -1.58 4.59
CA ARG A 121 14.21 -1.47 3.60
C ARG A 121 13.83 -0.52 2.46
N VAL A 122 12.62 -0.64 1.92
CA VAL A 122 12.10 0.19 0.83
C VAL A 122 12.05 1.66 1.24
N VAL A 123 11.45 1.99 2.40
CA VAL A 123 11.37 3.36 2.92
C VAL A 123 12.77 3.94 3.10
N ARG A 124 13.72 3.18 3.67
CA ARG A 124 15.11 3.62 3.80
C ARG A 124 15.72 3.92 2.44
N ALA A 125 15.62 2.99 1.49
CA ALA A 125 16.21 3.13 0.15
C ALA A 125 15.61 4.30 -0.64
N LEU A 126 14.29 4.53 -0.53
CA LEU A 126 13.60 5.62 -1.22
C LEU A 126 13.95 6.99 -0.62
N ARG A 127 14.15 7.10 0.70
CA ARG A 127 14.58 8.35 1.36
C ARG A 127 16.04 8.70 1.12
N THR A 128 16.92 7.70 1.00
CA THR A 128 18.35 7.92 0.77
C THR A 128 18.70 8.12 -0.70
N ALA A 129 17.81 7.73 -1.62
CA ALA A 129 18.05 7.93 -3.04
C ALA A 129 17.84 9.42 -3.40
N PRO A 130 18.76 10.03 -4.17
CA PRO A 130 18.51 11.35 -4.71
C PRO A 130 17.23 11.32 -5.58
N PRO A 131 16.43 12.41 -5.60
CA PRO A 131 15.32 12.51 -6.55
C PRO A 131 15.88 12.29 -7.96
N ASP A 132 15.20 11.49 -8.79
CA ASP A 132 15.62 11.29 -10.17
C ASP A 132 15.62 12.67 -10.87
N GLY A 133 16.81 13.29 -11.00
CA GLY A 133 16.95 14.67 -11.44
C GLY A 133 18.19 15.38 -10.89
N ASP A 134 19.37 14.81 -11.13
CA ASP A 134 20.59 15.61 -11.37
C ASP A 134 21.59 14.75 -12.15
N ARG A 135 21.30 14.57 -13.44
CA ARG A 135 22.35 14.32 -14.43
C ARG A 135 22.42 15.59 -15.26
N GLY A 136 23.33 16.47 -14.87
CA GLY A 136 23.82 17.55 -15.74
C GLY A 136 24.52 17.00 -16.97
#